data_AF-A0A2V7EGT4-F1
#
_entry.id   AF-A0A2V7EGT4-F1
#
_cell.length_a   1.000
_cell.length_b   1.000
_cell.length_c   1.000
_cell.angle_alpha   90.00
_cell.angle_beta   90.00
_cell.angle_gamma   90.00
#
_symmetry.space_group_name_H-M   'P 1'
#
loop_
_entity.id
_entity.type
_entity.pdbx_description
1 polymer ?
#
loop_
_entity_poly.entity_id
_entity_poly.type
_entity_poly.pdbx_seq_one_letter_code
_entity_poly.pdbx_strand_id
1 'polypeptide(L)'
;QLNMTAIKPPAENNLRPEEVVPIAATVQHWSRESPNYPSELDELAQPPRELYAIGRVSALSKPRVAIVGTRNSTAYGERITRTLTRALVRSGVSIVSGMARGIDAAAHRTALEEGGNTVAVLGTGVDVPYPVGHRLLHRAIAEKGLVLS
;
A
#
# COMPACT_ATOMS: atom_id res chain seq x y z
N GLN A 1 -34.75 1.63 -3.08
CA GLN A 1 -33.89 2.74 -2.63
C GLN A 1 -32.86 2.14 -1.70
N LEU A 2 -31.62 1.99 -2.17
CA LEU A 2 -30.54 1.38 -1.39
C LEU A 2 -29.95 2.44 -0.46
N ASN A 3 -30.04 2.19 0.85
CA ASN A 3 -29.44 3.03 1.88
C ASN A 3 -27.92 3.00 1.76
N MET A 4 -27.34 4.16 1.46
CA MET A 4 -25.92 4.45 1.66
C MET A 4 -25.65 4.47 3.17
N THR A 5 -25.15 3.37 3.72
CA THR A 5 -24.60 3.35 5.07
C THR A 5 -23.32 4.17 5.05
N ALA A 6 -23.40 5.42 5.54
CA ALA A 6 -22.26 6.26 5.81
C ALA A 6 -21.32 5.54 6.78
N ILE A 7 -20.14 5.16 6.30
CA ILE A 7 -19.08 4.60 7.12
C ILE A 7 -18.67 5.69 8.13
N LYS A 8 -18.76 5.35 9.42
CA LYS A 8 -18.33 6.21 10.53
C LYS A 8 -16.84 6.57 10.33
N PRO A 9 -16.47 7.87 10.28
CA PRO A 9 -15.10 8.26 10.02
C PRO A 9 -14.20 7.76 11.18
N PRO A 10 -13.05 7.13 10.90
CA PRO A 10 -12.06 6.87 11.94
C PRO A 10 -11.57 8.21 12.50
N ALA A 11 -11.23 8.22 13.79
CA ALA A 11 -10.90 9.39 14.61
C ALA A 11 -10.18 10.50 13.84
N GLU A 12 -10.76 11.71 13.90
CA GLU A 12 -10.25 13.01 13.43
C GLU A 12 -8.96 12.94 12.62
N ASN A 13 -9.15 12.79 11.31
CA ASN A 13 -8.12 13.04 10.31
C ASN A 13 -7.71 14.52 10.45
N ASN A 14 -6.67 14.83 11.24
CA ASN A 14 -6.08 16.18 11.41
C ASN A 14 -5.42 16.73 10.13
N LEU A 15 -5.79 16.19 8.98
CA LEU A 15 -5.38 16.62 7.66
C LEU A 15 -6.33 17.70 7.23
N ARG A 16 -5.81 18.91 7.06
CA ARG A 16 -6.60 20.01 6.54
C ARG A 16 -7.12 19.65 5.13
N PRO A 17 -8.34 20.04 4.74
CA PRO A 17 -8.95 19.65 3.46
C PRO A 17 -8.06 19.89 2.24
N GLU A 18 -7.25 20.96 2.25
CA GLU A 18 -6.28 21.30 1.21
C GLU A 18 -5.10 20.33 1.09
N GLU A 19 -4.86 19.50 2.10
CA GLU A 19 -3.78 18.52 2.11
C GLU A 19 -4.22 17.17 1.51
N VAL A 20 -5.52 16.95 1.32
CA VAL A 20 -6.05 15.75 0.65
C VAL A 20 -5.76 15.88 -0.84
N VAL A 21 -4.73 15.17 -1.32
CA VAL A 21 -4.46 15.08 -2.76
C VAL A 21 -5.50 14.13 -3.34
N PRO A 22 -6.38 14.57 -4.26
CA PRO A 22 -7.42 13.70 -4.79
C PRO A 22 -6.80 12.51 -5.52
N ILE A 23 -7.25 11.32 -5.16
CA ILE A 23 -6.89 10.09 -5.83
C ILE A 23 -7.97 9.84 -6.88
N ALA A 24 -7.59 9.78 -8.15
CA ALA A 24 -8.55 9.55 -9.24
C ALA A 24 -9.12 8.11 -9.23
N ALA A 25 -8.50 7.20 -8.49
CA ALA A 25 -8.89 5.80 -8.41
C ALA A 25 -9.99 5.57 -7.36
N THR A 26 -11.05 4.87 -7.77
CA THR A 26 -12.17 4.46 -6.92
C THR A 26 -11.72 3.46 -5.86
N VAL A 27 -12.19 3.64 -4.63
CA VAL A 27 -12.04 2.65 -3.55
C VAL A 27 -12.84 1.39 -3.89
N GLN A 28 -12.16 0.26 -3.85
CA GLN A 28 -12.75 -1.06 -3.99
C GLN A 28 -12.91 -1.70 -2.62
N HIS A 29 -13.97 -2.50 -2.45
CA HIS A 29 -14.23 -3.27 -1.24
C HIS A 29 -14.21 -4.76 -1.58
N TRP A 30 -13.42 -5.53 -0.84
CA TRP A 30 -13.25 -6.96 -1.04
C TRP A 30 -13.59 -7.72 0.24
N SER A 31 -14.61 -8.58 0.17
CA SER A 31 -14.85 -9.62 1.16
C SER A 31 -13.97 -10.84 0.89
N ARG A 32 -13.92 -11.80 1.82
CA ARG A 32 -13.24 -13.10 1.62
C ARG A 32 -13.74 -13.91 0.42
N GLU A 33 -14.96 -13.64 -0.05
CA GLU A 33 -15.55 -14.29 -1.23
C GLU A 33 -15.20 -13.55 -2.54
N SER A 34 -14.61 -12.35 -2.43
CA SER A 34 -14.26 -11.55 -3.59
C SER A 34 -13.09 -12.18 -4.34
N PRO A 35 -13.11 -12.24 -5.68
CA PRO A 35 -12.05 -12.87 -6.48
C PRO A 35 -10.68 -12.20 -6.33
N ASN A 36 -10.66 -10.94 -5.87
CA ASN A 36 -9.44 -10.16 -5.66
C ASN A 36 -8.88 -10.29 -4.24
N TYR A 37 -9.61 -10.95 -3.33
CA TYR A 37 -9.16 -11.15 -1.96
C TYR A 37 -7.97 -12.13 -1.96
N PRO A 38 -6.81 -11.77 -1.40
CA PRO A 38 -5.64 -12.66 -1.40
C PRO A 38 -5.91 -13.89 -0.54
N SER A 39 -6.01 -15.07 -1.17
CA SER A 39 -6.30 -16.33 -0.47
C SER A 39 -5.25 -16.70 0.57
N GLU A 40 -4.01 -16.19 0.44
CA GLU A 40 -2.96 -16.42 1.44
C GLU A 40 -3.31 -15.83 2.81
N LEU A 41 -4.22 -14.84 2.86
CA LEU A 41 -4.66 -14.28 4.13
C LEU A 41 -5.60 -15.22 4.90
N ASP A 42 -6.21 -16.20 4.23
CA ASP A 42 -7.05 -17.21 4.89
C ASP A 42 -6.23 -18.19 5.74
N GLU A 43 -4.91 -18.23 5.56
CA GLU A 43 -3.97 -19.01 6.37
C GLU A 43 -3.68 -18.35 7.73
N LEU A 44 -4.04 -17.08 7.90
CA LEU A 44 -3.86 -16.37 9.17
C LEU A 44 -4.81 -16.94 10.24
N ALA A 45 -4.35 -16.92 11.50
CA ALA A 45 -5.19 -17.34 12.63
C ALA A 45 -6.48 -16.50 12.76
N GLN A 46 -6.42 -15.24 12.33
CA GLN A 46 -7.56 -14.33 12.28
C GLN A 46 -7.54 -13.58 10.94
N PRO A 47 -8.09 -14.16 9.86
CA PRO A 47 -8.09 -13.52 8.55
C PRO A 47 -8.95 -12.24 8.58
N PRO A 48 -8.54 -11.15 7.93
CA PRO A 48 -9.37 -9.97 7.81
C PRO A 48 -10.66 -10.32 7.07
N ARG A 49 -11.82 -9.91 7.60
CA ARG A 49 -13.11 -10.22 6.96
C ARG A 49 -13.30 -9.45 5.66
N GLU A 50 -12.74 -8.25 5.62
CA GLU A 50 -12.87 -7.29 4.55
C GLU A 50 -11.53 -6.59 4.32
N LEU A 51 -11.28 -6.18 3.08
CA LEU A 51 -10.18 -5.32 2.68
C LEU A 51 -10.71 -4.17 1.83
N TYR A 52 -10.08 -3.01 1.97
CA TYR A 52 -10.29 -1.87 1.10
C TYR A 52 -9.07 -1.67 0.21
N ALA A 53 -9.29 -1.40 -1.06
CA ALA A 53 -8.23 -1.33 -2.05
C ALA A 53 -8.33 -0.12 -2.96
N ILE A 54 -7.18 0.47 -3.29
CA ILE A 54 -7.04 1.51 -4.32
C ILE A 54 -5.89 1.13 -5.24
N GLY A 55 -6.15 1.15 -6.56
CA GLY A 55 -5.13 0.91 -7.58
C GLY A 55 -5.28 -0.43 -8.29
N ARG A 56 -4.15 -1.01 -8.70
CA ARG A 56 -4.06 -2.12 -9.65
C ARG A 56 -3.97 -3.47 -8.94
N VAL A 57 -5.06 -4.22 -8.95
CA VAL A 57 -5.12 -5.60 -8.43
C VAL A 57 -4.06 -6.51 -9.05
N SER A 58 -3.66 -6.25 -10.30
CA SER A 58 -2.61 -7.00 -10.99
C SER A 58 -1.26 -7.00 -10.24
N ALA A 59 -1.02 -6.06 -9.32
CA ALA A 59 0.15 -6.07 -8.44
C ALA A 59 0.21 -7.30 -7.52
N LEU A 60 -0.91 -7.99 -7.31
CA LEU A 60 -1.00 -9.23 -6.54
C LEU A 60 -0.72 -10.50 -7.37
N SER A 61 -0.68 -10.38 -8.71
CA SER A 61 -0.58 -11.56 -9.62
C SER A 61 0.84 -12.12 -9.78
N LYS A 62 1.86 -11.44 -9.24
CA LYS A 62 3.26 -11.84 -9.32
C LYS A 62 3.73 -12.43 -7.99
N PRO A 63 4.85 -13.18 -7.97
CA PRO A 63 5.55 -13.46 -6.71
C PRO A 63 5.77 -12.18 -5.93
N ARG A 64 5.57 -12.23 -4.61
CA ARG A 64 5.61 -11.07 -3.72
C ARG A 64 6.66 -11.28 -2.65
N VAL A 65 7.38 -10.22 -2.30
CA VAL A 65 8.31 -10.19 -1.16
C VAL A 65 8.00 -8.99 -0.29
N ALA A 66 7.88 -9.23 1.02
CA ALA A 66 7.77 -8.16 1.99
C ALA A 66 9.15 -7.57 2.28
N ILE A 67 9.28 -6.24 2.18
CA ILE A 67 10.47 -5.51 2.65
C ILE A 67 10.03 -4.59 3.77
N VAL A 68 10.51 -4.84 4.98
CA VAL A 68 10.17 -4.10 6.20
C VAL A 68 11.44 -3.68 6.93
N GLY A 69 11.38 -2.60 7.71
CA GLY A 69 12.51 -2.22 8.55
C GLY A 69 12.29 -0.96 9.39
N THR A 70 13.39 -0.39 9.88
CA THR A 70 13.36 0.77 10.78
C THR A 70 12.73 2.00 10.11
N ARG A 71 11.97 2.76 10.92
CA ARG A 71 11.44 4.07 10.55
C ARG A 71 12.50 5.17 10.50
N ASN A 72 13.64 4.94 11.14
CA ASN A 72 14.80 5.82 11.16
C ASN A 72 16.00 5.10 10.54
N SER A 73 16.01 5.00 9.21
CA SER A 73 17.05 4.31 8.45
C SER A 73 18.31 5.16 8.32
N THR A 74 19.46 4.49 8.26
CA THR A 74 20.71 5.13 7.84
C THR A 74 20.77 5.19 6.32
N ALA A 75 21.61 6.08 5.77
CA ALA A 75 21.88 6.13 4.34
C ALA A 75 22.39 4.78 3.79
N TYR A 76 23.16 4.04 4.60
CA TYR A 76 23.60 2.68 4.25
C TYR A 76 22.42 1.72 4.14
N GLY A 77 21.52 1.72 5.14
CA GLY A 77 20.33 0.87 5.14
C GLY A 77 19.46 1.12 3.91
N GLU A 78 19.20 2.39 3.60
CA GLU A 78 18.43 2.77 2.41
C GLU A 78 19.11 2.32 1.12
N ARG A 79 20.45 2.45 1.01
CA ARG A 79 21.20 1.98 -0.15
C ARG A 79 21.03 0.48 -0.36
N ILE A 80 21.15 -0.32 0.70
CA ILE A 80 20.95 -1.77 0.61
C ILE A 80 19.51 -2.11 0.22
N THR A 81 18.52 -1.45 0.83
CA THR A 81 17.10 -1.62 0.47
C THR A 81 16.85 -1.32 -1.00
N ARG A 82 17.42 -0.22 -1.53
CA ARG A 82 17.33 0.12 -2.95
C ARG A 82 17.94 -0.96 -3.84
N THR A 83 19.14 -1.43 -3.52
CA THR A 83 19.82 -2.49 -4.28
C THR A 83 19.01 -3.79 -4.31
N LEU A 84 18.52 -4.24 -3.16
CA LEU A 84 17.72 -5.46 -3.05
C LEU A 84 16.39 -5.32 -3.79
N THR A 85 15.68 -4.21 -3.57
CA THR A 85 14.39 -3.93 -4.20
C THR A 85 14.52 -3.92 -5.73
N ARG A 86 15.55 -3.25 -6.25
CA ARG A 86 15.84 -3.22 -7.69
C ARG A 86 16.01 -4.62 -8.25
N ALA A 87 16.81 -5.47 -7.61
CA ALA A 87 17.06 -6.83 -8.06
C ALA A 87 15.76 -7.67 -8.10
N LEU A 88 14.95 -7.60 -7.04
CA LEU A 88 13.67 -8.28 -6.95
C LEU A 88 12.70 -7.82 -8.03
N VAL A 89 12.52 -6.51 -8.19
CA VAL A 89 11.59 -5.94 -9.16
C VAL A 89 11.97 -6.29 -10.59
N ARG A 90 13.27 -6.20 -10.94
CA ARG A 90 13.77 -6.62 -12.26
C ARG A 90 13.58 -8.11 -12.53
N SER A 91 13.46 -8.91 -11.48
CA SER A 91 13.16 -10.35 -11.57
C SER A 91 11.64 -10.63 -11.63
N GLY A 92 10.80 -9.60 -11.71
CA GLY A 92 9.34 -9.72 -11.80
C GLY A 92 8.64 -9.90 -10.45
N VAL A 93 9.33 -9.64 -9.33
CA VAL A 93 8.76 -9.73 -7.97
C VAL A 93 8.10 -8.40 -7.58
N SER A 94 6.90 -8.48 -7.00
CA SER A 94 6.20 -7.32 -6.43
C SER A 94 6.63 -7.06 -5.00
N ILE A 95 6.81 -5.79 -4.63
CA ILE A 95 7.24 -5.41 -3.29
C ILE A 95 6.04 -5.09 -2.41
N VAL A 96 5.93 -5.74 -1.26
CA VAL A 96 4.90 -5.46 -0.24
C VAL A 96 5.55 -4.75 0.95
N SER A 97 4.95 -3.67 1.45
CA SER A 97 5.44 -2.97 2.64
C SER A 97 4.36 -2.08 3.28
N GLY A 98 4.65 -1.46 4.43
CA GLY A 98 3.68 -0.71 5.25
C GLY A 98 3.62 0.80 4.97
N MET A 99 4.35 1.30 3.97
CA MET A 99 4.46 2.73 3.64
C MET A 99 4.96 3.63 4.80
N ALA A 100 5.55 3.05 5.85
CA ALA A 100 6.16 3.82 6.93
C ALA A 100 7.39 4.63 6.46
N ARG A 101 7.92 5.49 7.34
CA ARG A 101 9.21 6.19 7.10
C ARG A 101 10.35 5.18 6.96
N GLY A 102 11.46 5.63 6.38
CA GLY A 102 12.68 4.84 6.27
C GLY A 102 12.56 3.72 5.25
N ILE A 103 12.78 2.48 5.70
CA ILE A 103 12.97 1.30 4.83
C ILE A 103 11.75 1.04 3.93
N ASP A 104 10.54 1.10 4.47
CA ASP A 104 9.30 0.87 3.70
C ASP A 104 9.17 1.87 2.53
N ALA A 105 9.35 3.17 2.81
CA ALA A 105 9.31 4.20 1.79
C ALA A 105 10.42 4.05 0.75
N ALA A 106 11.63 3.67 1.17
CA ALA A 106 12.73 3.41 0.24
C ALA A 106 12.40 2.23 -0.70
N ALA A 107 11.80 1.16 -0.18
CA ALA A 107 11.38 0.00 -0.96
C ALA A 107 10.30 0.38 -2.00
N HIS A 108 9.21 1.04 -1.56
CA HIS A 108 8.15 1.47 -2.47
C HIS A 108 8.65 2.43 -3.56
N ARG A 109 9.44 3.45 -3.18
CA ARG A 109 10.00 4.41 -4.15
C ARG A 109 10.85 3.70 -5.18
N THR A 110 11.73 2.79 -4.75
CA THR A 110 12.59 2.03 -5.67
C THR A 110 11.76 1.15 -6.60
N ALA A 111 10.71 0.50 -6.10
CA ALA A 111 9.86 -0.32 -6.94
C ALA A 111 9.16 0.51 -8.03
N LEU A 112 8.67 1.70 -7.69
CA LEU A 112 8.08 2.64 -8.64
C LEU A 112 9.12 3.21 -9.62
N GLU A 113 10.32 3.56 -9.15
CA GLU A 113 11.45 4.06 -9.97
C GLU A 113 11.86 3.03 -11.02
N GLU A 114 11.86 1.74 -10.69
CA GLU A 114 12.18 0.64 -11.62
C GLU A 114 10.97 0.20 -12.48
N GLY A 115 9.82 0.90 -12.39
CA GLY A 115 8.62 0.58 -13.15
C GLY A 115 7.94 -0.74 -12.74
N GLY A 116 8.26 -1.24 -11.55
CA GLY A 116 7.71 -2.48 -11.00
C GLY A 116 6.39 -2.32 -10.27
N ASN A 117 5.92 -3.44 -9.74
CA ASN A 117 4.74 -3.50 -8.90
C ASN A 117 5.10 -3.30 -7.43
N THR A 118 4.25 -2.56 -6.72
CA THR A 118 4.33 -2.45 -5.26
C THR A 118 2.96 -2.38 -4.62
N VAL A 119 2.85 -2.96 -3.42
CA VAL A 119 1.63 -3.04 -2.62
C VAL A 119 1.89 -2.42 -1.25
N ALA A 120 1.23 -1.32 -0.94
CA ALA A 120 1.24 -0.71 0.40
C ALA A 120 0.10 -1.29 1.25
N VAL A 121 0.40 -1.73 2.47
CA VAL A 121 -0.60 -2.17 3.46
C VAL A 121 -0.64 -1.14 4.58
N LEU A 122 -1.74 -0.41 4.70
CA LEU A 122 -1.86 0.68 5.65
C LEU A 122 -2.47 0.21 6.98
N GLY A 123 -2.10 0.90 8.07
CA GLY A 123 -2.80 0.81 9.36
C GLY A 123 -3.86 1.91 9.55
N THR A 124 -4.12 2.68 8.49
CA THR A 124 -5.14 3.75 8.41
C THR A 124 -6.08 3.41 7.25
N GLY A 125 -7.19 4.12 7.13
CA GLY A 125 -8.08 3.97 5.96
C GLY A 125 -7.30 4.03 4.64
N VAL A 126 -7.74 3.27 3.64
CA VAL A 126 -7.01 3.09 2.36
C VAL A 126 -6.75 4.42 1.64
N ASP A 127 -7.60 5.42 1.86
CA ASP A 127 -7.57 6.78 1.32
C ASP A 127 -6.90 7.81 2.27
N VAL A 128 -6.47 7.38 3.45
CA VAL A 128 -5.82 8.21 4.46
C VAL A 128 -4.30 7.96 4.42
N PRO A 129 -3.51 8.83 3.75
CA PRO A 129 -2.07 8.64 3.65
C PRO A 129 -1.40 8.88 5.01
N TYR A 130 -0.73 7.85 5.52
CA TYR A 130 0.06 7.94 6.73
C TYR A 130 1.45 7.29 6.54
N PRO A 131 2.55 7.96 6.96
CA PRO A 131 2.60 9.30 7.53
C PRO A 131 2.24 10.39 6.52
N VAL A 132 1.79 11.55 7.00
CA VAL A 132 1.33 12.69 6.19
C VAL A 132 2.35 13.14 5.12
N GLY A 133 3.65 13.09 5.44
CA GLY A 133 4.71 13.42 4.49
C GLY A 133 4.82 12.47 3.29
N HIS A 134 4.10 11.34 3.29
CA HIS A 134 4.07 10.36 2.20
C HIS A 134 2.85 10.48 1.29
N ARG A 135 2.06 11.55 1.37
CA ARG A 135 0.91 11.79 0.46
C ARG A 135 1.23 11.55 -1.02
N LEU A 136 2.37 12.08 -1.50
CA LEU A 136 2.79 11.88 -2.90
C LEU A 136 3.19 10.44 -3.21
N LEU A 137 3.80 9.75 -2.24
CA LEU A 137 4.14 8.33 -2.39
C LEU A 137 2.88 7.47 -2.42
N HIS A 138 1.94 7.71 -1.50
CA HIS A 138 0.63 7.06 -1.47
C HIS A 138 -0.11 7.21 -2.80
N ARG A 139 -0.21 8.44 -3.32
CA ARG A 139 -0.78 8.71 -4.64
C ARG A 139 -0.07 7.94 -5.76
N ALA A 140 1.26 7.95 -5.78
CA ALA A 140 2.02 7.24 -6.80
C ALA A 140 1.79 5.73 -6.74
N ILE A 141 1.67 5.15 -5.55
CA ILE A 141 1.32 3.74 -5.36
C ILE A 141 -0.13 3.49 -5.79
N ALA A 142 -1.08 4.35 -5.45
CA ALA A 142 -2.47 4.23 -5.89
C ALA A 142 -2.63 4.28 -7.43
N GLU A 143 -1.81 5.07 -8.12
CA GLU A 143 -1.85 5.20 -9.59
C GLU A 143 -1.14 4.05 -10.33
N LYS A 144 -0.03 3.53 -9.76
CA LYS A 144 0.89 2.60 -10.46
C LYS A 144 0.99 1.21 -9.82
N GLY A 145 0.65 1.09 -8.55
CA GLY A 145 0.65 -0.13 -7.75
C GLY A 145 -0.70 -0.34 -7.07
N LEU A 146 -0.68 -0.82 -5.83
CA LEU A 146 -1.88 -1.12 -5.05
C LEU A 146 -1.71 -0.64 -3.61
N VAL A 147 -2.77 -0.08 -3.03
CA VAL A 147 -2.88 0.24 -1.61
C VAL A 147 -3.98 -0.62 -1.02
N LEU A 148 -3.73 -1.25 0.13
CA LEU A 148 -4.65 -2.07 0.89
C LEU A 148 -4.80 -1.54 2.32
N SER A 149 -5.98 -1.70 2.91
CA SER A 149 -6.26 -1.49 4.33
C SER A 149 -7.32 -2.47 4.83
#